data_AF-A0A061B536-F1
#
_entry.id   AF-A0A061B536-F1
#
_cell.length_a   1.000
_cell.length_b   1.000
_cell.length_c   1.000
_cell.angle_alpha   90.00
_cell.angle_beta   90.00
_cell.angle_gamma   90.00
#
_symmetry.space_group_name_H-M   'P 1'
#
loop_
_entity.id
_entity.type
_entity.pdbx_description
1 polymer ?
#
loop_
_entity_poly.entity_id
_entity_poly.type
_entity_poly.pdbx_seq_one_letter_code
_entity_poly.pdbx_strand_id
1 'polypeptide(L)'
;MWTREIAVMERAPSTFREPWNSRKWGKSKAYDTQLSSLWDLKALQTDLIGASMSEYPVYFKQPIRWARYHAHNRPHIFFSVLLGISGPILALTMTPLRRKYLYEDDEPIPLTYPIPTRARDLSLKGYDD
;
A
#
# COMPACT_ATOMS: atom_id res chain seq x y z
N MET A 1 -53.58 -53.01 39.67
CA MET A 1 -52.28 -52.49 40.15
C MET A 1 -52.27 -51.00 39.86
N TRP A 2 -52.21 -50.11 40.86
CA TRP A 2 -51.00 -49.71 41.63
C TRP A 2 -49.98 -48.98 40.73
N THR A 3 -49.85 -47.64 40.74
CA THR A 3 -49.10 -46.74 41.68
C THR A 3 -47.57 -46.84 41.58
N ARG A 4 -46.73 -45.79 41.71
CA ARG A 4 -46.88 -44.29 41.70
C ARG A 4 -45.93 -43.71 40.58
N GLU A 5 -45.27 -42.54 40.56
CA GLU A 5 -45.15 -41.27 41.36
C GLU A 5 -44.66 -40.17 40.38
N ILE A 6 -45.23 -38.96 40.26
CA ILE A 6 -45.04 -37.71 41.03
C ILE A 6 -43.57 -37.22 41.19
N ALA A 7 -43.23 -36.24 40.33
CA ALA A 7 -42.37 -35.06 40.48
C ALA A 7 -41.19 -35.02 41.48
N VAL A 8 -39.98 -34.70 40.97
CA VAL A 8 -38.86 -34.13 41.75
C VAL A 8 -38.18 -32.95 41.01
N MET A 9 -38.54 -31.74 41.47
CA MET A 9 -37.73 -30.53 41.69
C MET A 9 -36.71 -30.01 40.66
N GLU A 10 -36.93 -28.75 40.27
CA GLU A 10 -35.85 -27.79 40.00
C GLU A 10 -34.95 -27.59 41.23
N ARG A 11 -33.63 -27.48 41.04
CA ARG A 11 -32.75 -26.71 41.94
C ARG A 11 -31.44 -26.30 41.26
N ALA A 12 -31.28 -25.02 40.98
CA ALA A 12 -29.97 -24.46 40.58
C ALA A 12 -29.03 -24.38 41.81
N PRO A 13 -27.76 -24.84 41.72
CA PRO A 13 -26.81 -24.74 42.82
C PRO A 13 -26.17 -23.35 42.90
N SER A 14 -26.58 -22.55 43.89
CA SER A 14 -26.00 -21.23 44.18
C SER A 14 -24.91 -21.31 45.26
N THR A 15 -23.63 -21.23 44.88
CA THR A 15 -22.50 -21.03 45.83
C THR A 15 -21.35 -20.23 45.20
N PHE A 16 -21.50 -18.91 45.08
CA PHE A 16 -20.38 -18.00 44.83
C PHE A 16 -19.62 -17.69 46.14
N ARG A 17 -18.55 -18.45 46.43
CA ARG A 17 -17.44 -18.05 47.32
C ARG A 17 -16.31 -19.08 47.35
N GLU A 18 -15.08 -18.61 47.15
CA GLU A 18 -13.82 -19.08 47.73
C GLU A 18 -12.84 -17.87 47.74
N PRO A 19 -11.83 -17.79 48.62
CA PRO A 19 -11.24 -16.50 49.03
C PRO A 19 -9.99 -16.06 48.25
N TRP A 20 -9.76 -14.75 48.27
CA TRP A 20 -8.58 -14.09 47.70
C TRP A 20 -7.32 -14.40 48.53
N ASN A 21 -6.48 -15.34 48.08
CA ASN A 21 -5.29 -15.80 48.80
C ASN A 21 -4.00 -15.25 48.20
N SER A 22 -3.33 -14.37 48.93
CA SER A 22 -2.18 -13.55 48.52
C SER A 22 -0.83 -14.30 48.50
N ARG A 23 -0.77 -15.44 47.80
CA ARG A 23 0.50 -16.14 47.54
C ARG A 23 1.44 -15.29 46.69
N LYS A 24 2.49 -14.74 47.33
CA LYS A 24 3.60 -14.08 46.65
C LYS A 24 4.27 -15.05 45.68
N TRP A 25 4.13 -14.82 44.38
CA TRP A 25 4.77 -15.64 43.36
C TRP A 25 6.29 -15.47 43.39
N GLY A 26 6.99 -16.51 43.83
CA GLY A 26 8.42 -16.66 43.56
C GLY A 26 8.63 -16.83 42.06
N LYS A 27 9.55 -16.05 41.47
CA LYS A 27 9.86 -16.12 40.03
C LYS A 27 10.52 -17.46 39.68
N SER A 28 9.73 -18.42 39.21
CA SER A 28 10.20 -19.74 38.79
C SER A 28 10.88 -19.63 37.42
N LYS A 29 12.21 -19.47 37.42
CA LYS A 29 13.08 -19.34 36.24
C LYS A 29 12.84 -20.36 35.11
N ALA A 30 12.18 -21.48 35.40
CA ALA A 30 11.76 -22.48 34.42
C ALA A 30 10.90 -21.92 33.28
N TYR A 31 9.99 -20.97 33.53
CA TYR A 31 9.22 -20.35 32.43
C TYR A 31 10.09 -19.38 31.61
N ASP A 32 11.00 -18.65 32.25
CA ASP A 32 11.93 -17.73 31.56
C ASP A 32 12.83 -18.50 30.58
N THR A 33 13.33 -19.69 30.96
CA THR A 33 14.19 -20.53 30.11
C THR A 33 13.45 -21.14 28.91
N GLN A 34 12.15 -21.47 29.05
CA GLN A 34 11.36 -21.91 27.89
C GLN A 34 11.01 -20.74 26.97
N LEU A 35 10.73 -19.56 27.53
CA LEU A 35 10.49 -18.35 26.74
C LEU A 35 11.74 -17.93 25.96
N SER A 36 12.95 -17.99 26.54
CA SER A 36 14.19 -17.71 25.78
C SER A 36 14.38 -18.67 24.62
N SER A 37 14.22 -19.98 24.82
CA SER A 37 14.35 -20.94 23.71
C SER A 37 13.30 -20.76 22.61
N LEU A 38 12.11 -20.24 22.93
CA LEU A 38 11.09 -19.90 21.94
C LEU A 38 11.44 -18.64 21.13
N TRP A 39 12.23 -17.71 21.68
CA TRP A 39 12.81 -16.60 20.91
C TRP A 39 13.95 -17.08 20.01
N ASP A 40 14.84 -17.93 20.51
CA ASP A 40 15.93 -18.53 19.71
C ASP A 40 15.38 -19.35 18.54
N LEU A 41 14.36 -20.18 18.77
CA LEU A 41 13.68 -20.93 17.71
C LEU A 41 13.01 -20.02 16.68
N LYS A 42 12.47 -18.86 17.09
CA LYS A 42 11.93 -17.86 16.15
C LYS A 42 13.03 -17.14 15.37
N ALA A 43 14.17 -16.85 15.98
CA ALA A 43 15.33 -16.28 15.28
C ALA A 43 15.84 -17.24 14.20
N LEU A 44 16.05 -18.52 14.56
CA LEU A 44 16.41 -19.58 13.63
C LEU A 44 15.36 -19.78 12.52
N GLN A 45 14.06 -19.69 12.84
CA GLN A 45 12.99 -19.70 11.83
C GLN A 45 13.14 -18.53 10.85
N THR A 46 13.40 -17.31 11.33
CA THR A 46 13.63 -16.15 10.45
C THR A 46 14.93 -16.23 9.66
N ASP A 47 15.98 -16.84 10.19
CA ASP A 47 17.27 -17.02 9.50
C ASP A 47 17.19 -18.12 8.42
N LEU A 48 16.45 -19.21 8.66
CA LEU A 48 16.18 -20.24 7.65
C LEU A 48 15.26 -19.73 6.52
N ILE A 49 14.29 -18.89 6.86
CA ILE A 49 13.49 -18.14 5.88
C ILE A 49 14.39 -17.11 5.14
N GLY A 50 15.32 -16.46 5.84
CA GLY A 50 16.31 -15.55 5.25
C GLY A 50 17.29 -16.23 4.28
N ALA A 51 17.73 -17.44 4.61
CA ALA A 51 18.61 -18.26 3.77
C ALA A 51 17.87 -18.76 2.52
N SER A 52 16.62 -19.23 2.65
CA SER A 52 15.81 -19.64 1.50
C SER A 52 15.35 -18.46 0.62
N MET A 53 15.24 -17.24 1.18
CA MET A 53 15.05 -16.02 0.38
C MET A 53 16.27 -15.62 -0.48
N SER A 54 17.46 -16.22 -0.29
CA SER A 54 18.68 -15.80 -1.01
C SER A 54 18.68 -16.05 -2.53
N GLU A 55 17.78 -16.90 -3.02
CA GLU A 55 17.54 -17.11 -4.45
C GLU A 55 16.83 -15.90 -5.08
N TYR A 56 16.01 -15.17 -4.32
CA TYR A 56 15.35 -13.95 -4.76
C TYR A 56 16.28 -12.75 -4.53
N PRO A 57 16.73 -12.03 -5.57
CA PRO A 57 17.62 -10.89 -5.38
C PRO A 57 16.93 -9.78 -4.58
N VAL A 58 17.62 -9.20 -3.61
CA VAL A 58 17.10 -8.10 -2.78
C VAL A 58 17.47 -6.75 -3.41
N TYR A 59 16.46 -5.94 -3.73
CA TYR A 59 16.59 -4.64 -4.40
C TYR A 59 17.70 -3.75 -3.80
N PHE A 60 17.64 -3.47 -2.49
CA PHE A 60 18.60 -2.60 -1.80
C PHE A 60 20.02 -3.16 -1.68
N LYS A 61 20.23 -4.47 -1.94
CA LYS A 61 21.55 -5.12 -1.86
C LYS A 61 22.18 -5.36 -3.22
N GLN A 62 21.38 -5.67 -4.25
CA GLN A 62 21.85 -6.07 -5.58
C GLN A 62 20.91 -5.55 -6.68
N PRO A 63 20.76 -4.22 -6.86
CA PRO A 63 19.73 -3.62 -7.73
C PRO A 63 19.84 -4.05 -9.20
N ILE A 64 21.06 -4.21 -9.72
CA ILE A 64 21.29 -4.67 -11.10
C ILE A 64 20.86 -6.14 -11.29
N ARG A 65 21.16 -7.02 -10.31
CA ARG A 65 20.71 -8.42 -10.34
C ARG A 65 19.19 -8.51 -10.17
N TRP A 66 18.62 -7.66 -9.31
CA TRP A 66 17.17 -7.54 -9.11
C TRP A 66 16.45 -7.18 -10.42
N ALA A 67 16.90 -6.11 -11.10
CA ALA A 67 16.31 -5.67 -12.37
C ALA A 67 16.39 -6.76 -13.45
N ARG A 68 17.57 -7.38 -13.63
CA ARG A 68 17.76 -8.48 -14.59
C ARG A 68 16.86 -9.68 -14.29
N TYR A 69 16.75 -10.08 -13.02
CA TYR A 69 15.86 -11.17 -12.60
C TYR A 69 14.39 -10.86 -12.92
N HIS A 70 13.94 -9.63 -12.67
CA HIS A 70 12.54 -9.24 -12.91
C HIS A 70 12.23 -9.11 -14.41
N ALA A 71 13.17 -8.61 -15.22
CA ALA A 71 13.05 -8.56 -16.67
C ALA A 71 12.86 -9.96 -17.30
N HIS A 72 13.57 -10.98 -16.80
CA HIS A 72 13.41 -12.36 -17.32
C HIS A 72 12.22 -13.11 -16.71
N ASN A 73 12.05 -13.08 -15.38
CA ASN A 73 11.07 -13.94 -14.70
C ASN A 73 9.66 -13.33 -14.59
N ARG A 74 9.53 -12.00 -14.61
CA ARG A 74 8.24 -11.29 -14.55
C ARG A 74 8.22 -10.06 -15.48
N PRO A 75 8.46 -10.25 -16.80
CA PRO A 75 8.58 -9.14 -17.77
C PRO A 75 7.38 -8.22 -17.77
N HIS A 76 6.16 -8.75 -17.60
CA HIS A 76 4.92 -7.98 -17.59
C HIS A 76 4.86 -6.93 -16.47
N ILE A 77 5.46 -7.18 -15.29
CA ILE A 77 5.56 -6.16 -14.22
C ILE A 77 6.72 -5.21 -14.51
N PHE A 78 7.88 -5.75 -14.90
CA PHE A 78 9.09 -4.96 -15.09
C PHE A 78 8.92 -3.91 -16.21
N PHE A 79 8.42 -4.32 -17.38
CA PHE A 79 8.28 -3.43 -18.53
C PHE A 79 7.06 -2.50 -18.42
N SER A 80 5.97 -2.88 -17.76
CA SER A 80 4.84 -1.96 -17.54
C SER A 80 5.23 -0.79 -16.63
N VAL A 81 5.98 -1.06 -15.54
CA VAL A 81 6.52 -0.01 -14.67
C VAL A 81 7.56 0.85 -15.42
N LEU A 82 8.47 0.24 -16.19
CA LEU A 82 9.48 0.97 -16.95
C LEU A 82 8.84 1.90 -17.99
N LEU A 83 7.87 1.41 -18.78
CA LEU A 83 7.16 2.22 -19.77
C LEU A 83 6.32 3.31 -19.10
N GLY A 84 5.60 2.98 -18.03
CA GLY A 84 4.81 3.95 -17.25
C GLY A 84 5.64 5.08 -16.65
N ILE A 85 6.90 4.82 -16.28
CA ILE A 85 7.86 5.84 -15.83
C ILE A 85 8.50 6.59 -17.00
N SER A 86 8.74 5.94 -18.14
CA SER A 86 9.34 6.58 -19.32
C SER A 86 8.49 7.71 -19.90
N GLY A 87 7.15 7.60 -19.87
CA GLY A 87 6.24 8.63 -20.38
C GLY A 87 6.44 9.99 -19.70
N PRO A 88 6.28 10.09 -18.38
CA PRO A 88 6.56 11.32 -17.62
C PRO A 88 8.00 11.83 -17.76
N ILE A 89 9.01 10.94 -17.78
CA ILE A 89 10.42 11.35 -17.98
C ILE A 89 10.61 11.99 -19.36
N LEU A 90 10.07 11.37 -20.42
CA LEU A 90 10.15 11.91 -21.78
C LEU A 90 9.35 13.21 -21.91
N ALA A 91 8.16 13.33 -21.30
CA ALA A 91 7.40 14.57 -21.29
C ALA A 91 8.18 15.73 -20.64
N LEU A 92 8.85 15.47 -19.50
CA LEU A 92 9.64 16.48 -18.79
C LEU A 92 10.96 16.83 -19.49
N THR A 93 11.59 15.88 -20.19
CA THR A 93 12.91 16.09 -20.82
C THR A 93 12.84 16.50 -22.28
N MET A 94 11.92 15.95 -23.07
CA MET A 94 11.82 16.21 -24.51
C MET A 94 11.07 17.50 -24.82
N THR A 95 10.08 17.92 -24.03
CA THR A 95 9.33 19.17 -24.26
C THR A 95 10.22 20.42 -24.26
N PRO A 96 11.07 20.68 -23.24
CA PRO A 96 11.99 21.83 -23.29
C PRO A 96 13.08 21.67 -24.36
N LEU A 97 13.45 20.43 -24.71
CA LEU A 97 14.41 20.15 -25.78
C LEU A 97 13.84 20.53 -27.17
N ARG A 98 12.56 20.20 -27.41
CA ARG A 98 11.81 20.52 -28.63
C ARG A 98 11.70 22.03 -28.84
N ARG A 99 11.21 22.76 -27.83
CA ARG A 99 11.06 24.23 -27.90
C ARG A 99 12.38 24.93 -28.16
N LYS A 100 13.47 24.49 -27.51
CA LYS A 100 14.78 25.14 -27.65
C LYS A 100 15.48 24.88 -28.99
N TYR A 101 15.30 23.71 -29.61
CA TYR A 101 16.14 23.27 -30.74
C TYR A 101 15.38 22.89 -32.01
N LEU A 102 14.04 22.85 -31.99
CA LEU A 102 13.24 22.33 -33.10
C LEU A 102 12.13 23.30 -33.53
N TYR A 103 11.16 23.56 -32.66
CA TYR A 103 10.03 24.47 -32.90
C TYR A 103 9.32 24.82 -31.59
N GLU A 104 8.80 26.04 -31.51
CA GLU A 104 7.97 26.54 -30.40
C GLU A 104 6.55 25.95 -30.45
N ASP A 105 5.80 26.07 -29.36
CA ASP A 105 4.40 25.61 -29.31
C ASP A 105 3.45 26.51 -30.14
N ASP A 106 2.38 25.92 -30.69
CA ASP A 106 1.41 26.60 -31.56
C ASP A 106 0.59 27.70 -30.85
N GLU A 107 0.14 28.70 -31.62
CA GLU A 107 -0.75 29.75 -31.11
C GLU A 107 -2.13 29.21 -30.67
N PRO A 108 -2.73 29.76 -29.60
CA PRO A 108 -4.00 29.26 -29.07
C PRO A 108 -5.17 29.54 -30.02
N ILE A 109 -5.82 28.46 -30.50
CA ILE A 109 -6.98 28.52 -31.38
C ILE A 109 -8.14 29.31 -30.71
N PRO A 110 -8.75 30.29 -31.39
CA PRO A 110 -9.88 31.04 -30.83
C PRO A 110 -11.12 30.15 -30.66
N LEU A 111 -11.52 29.90 -29.41
CA LEU A 111 -12.70 29.09 -29.06
C LEU A 111 -14.04 29.83 -29.24
N THR A 112 -13.98 31.15 -29.42
CA THR A 112 -15.14 32.04 -29.59
C THR A 112 -14.83 33.11 -30.64
N TYR A 113 -15.85 33.81 -31.13
CA TYR A 113 -15.65 34.98 -31.99
C TYR A 113 -14.78 36.03 -31.24
N PRO A 114 -13.69 36.54 -31.83
CA PRO A 114 -12.78 37.47 -31.17
C PRO A 114 -13.43 38.87 -31.05
N ILE A 115 -14.19 39.07 -29.98
CA ILE A 115 -14.75 40.38 -29.63
C ILE A 115 -13.58 41.30 -29.22
N PRO A 116 -13.32 42.40 -29.94
CA PRO A 116 -12.20 43.28 -29.62
C PRO A 116 -12.48 44.07 -28.34
N THR A 117 -11.53 44.09 -27.41
CA THR A 117 -11.62 44.80 -26.12
C THR A 117 -11.47 46.33 -26.31
N ARG A 118 -12.40 46.94 -27.04
CA ARG A 118 -12.46 48.38 -27.33
C ARG A 118 -13.88 48.91 -27.18
N ALA A 119 -14.01 50.21 -26.95
CA ALA A 119 -15.31 50.88 -27.04
C ALA A 119 -15.90 50.75 -28.47
N ARG A 120 -17.23 50.75 -28.56
CA ARG A 120 -17.94 50.84 -29.84
C ARG A 120 -17.58 52.16 -30.52
N ASP A 121 -17.20 52.08 -31.78
CA ASP A 121 -16.99 53.25 -32.62
C ASP A 121 -18.34 53.77 -33.10
N LEU A 122 -18.56 55.09 -32.98
CA LEU A 122 -19.78 55.79 -33.36
C LEU A 122 -19.58 56.67 -34.61
N SER A 123 -18.35 56.70 -35.17
CA SER A 123 -18.02 57.47 -36.38
C SER A 123 -18.25 56.70 -37.69
N LEU A 124 -18.44 55.38 -37.60
CA LEU A 124 -18.72 54.49 -38.73
C LEU A 124 -20.09 54.78 -39.34
N LYS A 125 -20.15 54.86 -40.68
CA LYS A 125 -21.36 55.12 -41.49
C LYS A 125 -21.32 54.33 -42.80
N GLY A 126 -22.47 54.24 -43.49
CA GLY A 126 -22.56 53.68 -44.85
C GLY A 126 -23.39 52.40 -44.98
N TYR A 127 -23.99 51.95 -43.89
CA TYR A 127 -25.08 50.96 -43.86
C TYR A 127 -26.24 51.51 -43.00
N ASP A 128 -26.45 52.82 -43.13
CA ASP A 128 -27.60 53.54 -42.62
C ASP A 128 -28.71 53.49 -43.70
N ASP A 129 -29.97 53.29 -43.32
CA ASP A 129 -31.12 52.97 -44.21
C ASP A 129 -31.41 54.00 -45.32
#